data_AF-A0A3D6EQT7-F1
#
_entry.id   AF-A0A3D6EQT7-F1
#
_cell.length_a   1.000
_cell.length_b   1.000
_cell.length_c   1.000
_cell.angle_alpha   90.00
_cell.angle_beta   90.00
_cell.angle_gamma   90.00
#
_symmetry.space_group_name_H-M   'P 1'
#
loop_
_entity.id
_entity.type
_entity.pdbx_description
1 polymer ?
#
loop_
_entity_poly.entity_id
_entity_poly.type
_entity_poly.pdbx_seq_one_letter_code
_entity_poly.pdbx_strand_id
1 'polypeptide(L)'
;MSEIWRASETPEGEGRPLSSEIKSDTIYSCYQAVKSSNTFQEAIQKFNSTIVDTKGNSIIAEFAKRSIPSSFQSQSPPTQWTNNFFKEVTNYVISRDASGFVGEHYRNKTVKELIEFKKSIGDKVSQVVGSEKRNFKSKAEWNSFVDNCITKLKTTK
;
A
#
# COMPACT_ATOMS: atom_id res chain seq x y z
N MET A 1 -17.32 3.02 -1.56
CA MET A 1 -15.96 2.42 -1.50
C MET A 1 -14.88 3.36 -2.05
N SER A 2 -15.14 4.06 -3.17
CA SER A 2 -14.26 5.06 -3.78
C SER A 2 -13.74 6.16 -2.84
N GLU A 3 -14.49 6.48 -1.79
CA GLU A 3 -14.20 7.64 -0.93
C GLU A 3 -12.94 7.51 -0.09
N ILE A 4 -12.56 6.31 0.39
CA ILE A 4 -11.40 6.14 1.28
C ILE A 4 -10.09 6.44 0.54
N TRP A 5 -9.94 5.89 -0.67
CA TRP A 5 -8.81 6.21 -1.54
C TRP A 5 -8.91 7.59 -2.20
N ARG A 6 -10.09 8.21 -2.26
CA ARG A 6 -10.25 9.61 -2.68
C ARG A 6 -9.80 10.57 -1.57
N ALA A 7 -10.19 10.29 -0.32
CA ALA A 7 -9.80 11.05 0.86
C ALA A 7 -8.30 10.92 1.17
N SER A 8 -7.67 9.77 0.87
CA SER A 8 -6.20 9.63 0.97
C SER A 8 -5.40 10.53 0.04
N GLU A 9 -6.07 11.09 -0.97
CA GLU A 9 -5.45 11.81 -2.07
C GLU A 9 -5.78 13.31 -2.04
N THR A 10 -6.64 13.69 -1.08
CA THR A 10 -7.03 15.07 -0.80
C THR A 10 -6.64 15.35 0.66
N PRO A 11 -5.36 15.59 0.95
CA PRO A 11 -4.93 15.88 2.32
C PRO A 11 -5.62 17.16 2.80
N GLU A 12 -6.31 17.10 3.93
CA GLU A 12 -6.73 18.29 4.65
C GLU A 12 -5.46 18.92 5.27
N GLY A 13 -4.98 20.04 4.70
CA GLY A 13 -3.79 20.76 5.18
C GLY A 13 -2.50 20.54 4.34
N GLU A 14 -1.32 20.69 4.96
CA GLU A 14 0.00 20.66 4.28
C GLU A 14 0.54 19.24 3.99
N GLY A 15 -0.28 18.20 4.14
CA GLY A 15 0.11 16.82 3.89
C GLY A 15 0.37 16.56 2.40
N ARG A 16 1.27 15.62 2.09
CA ARG A 16 1.44 15.13 0.71
C ARG A 16 0.38 14.07 0.39
N PRO A 17 -0.12 13.98 -0.86
CA PRO A 17 -1.01 12.90 -1.27
C PRO A 17 -0.36 11.55 -1.03
N LEU A 18 -1.12 10.57 -0.52
CA LEU A 18 -0.58 9.24 -0.20
C LEU A 18 0.09 8.56 -1.41
N SER A 19 -0.48 8.73 -2.61
CA SER A 19 0.09 8.29 -3.88
C SER A 19 1.51 8.81 -4.11
N SER A 20 1.81 10.04 -3.70
CA SER A 20 3.15 10.61 -3.85
C SER A 20 4.17 9.91 -2.95
N GLU A 21 3.78 9.49 -1.74
CA GLU A 21 4.64 8.71 -0.84
C GLU A 21 4.84 7.28 -1.34
N ILE A 22 3.77 6.63 -1.83
CA ILE A 22 3.84 5.31 -2.45
C ILE A 22 4.75 5.32 -3.69
N LYS A 23 4.77 6.41 -4.45
CA LYS A 23 5.62 6.61 -5.64
C LYS A 23 7.05 7.10 -5.34
N SER A 24 7.41 7.24 -4.06
CA SER A 24 8.74 7.74 -3.68
C SER A 24 9.88 6.78 -4.08
N ASP A 25 11.09 7.32 -4.20
CA ASP A 25 12.31 6.54 -4.47
C ASP A 25 12.56 5.48 -3.41
N THR A 26 12.26 5.78 -2.14
CA THR A 26 12.39 4.86 -1.03
C THR A 26 11.54 3.61 -1.25
N ILE A 27 10.27 3.76 -1.63
CA ILE A 27 9.37 2.61 -1.85
C ILE A 27 9.78 1.80 -3.08
N TYR A 28 10.15 2.45 -4.18
CA TYR A 28 10.65 1.74 -5.35
C TYR A 28 11.96 0.99 -5.05
N SER A 29 12.84 1.57 -4.24
CA SER A 29 14.07 0.91 -3.80
C SER A 29 13.79 -0.30 -2.91
N CYS A 30 12.75 -0.25 -2.07
CA CYS A 30 12.28 -1.41 -1.31
C CYS A 30 11.85 -2.56 -2.24
N TYR A 31 11.07 -2.25 -3.28
CA TYR A 31 10.70 -3.23 -4.31
C TYR A 31 11.95 -3.86 -4.97
N GLN A 32 12.94 -3.05 -5.35
CA GLN A 32 14.20 -3.53 -5.93
C GLN A 32 15.02 -4.38 -4.96
N ALA A 33 15.04 -4.02 -3.67
CA ALA A 33 15.68 -4.81 -2.63
C ALA A 33 15.04 -6.20 -2.53
N VAL A 34 13.71 -6.28 -2.47
CA VAL A 34 13.00 -7.58 -2.45
C VAL A 34 13.24 -8.37 -3.74
N LYS A 35 13.25 -7.71 -4.90
CA LYS A 35 13.46 -8.35 -6.20
C LYS A 35 14.85 -8.92 -6.41
N SER A 36 15.87 -8.26 -5.90
CA SER A 36 17.27 -8.62 -6.10
C SER A 36 17.84 -9.49 -4.98
N SER A 37 17.05 -9.81 -3.96
CA SER A 37 17.50 -10.57 -2.78
C SER A 37 16.99 -12.00 -2.80
N ASN A 38 17.79 -12.90 -2.26
CA ASN A 38 17.43 -14.31 -2.11
C ASN A 38 16.74 -14.59 -0.77
N THR A 39 16.99 -13.73 0.24
CA THR A 39 16.41 -13.87 1.59
C THR A 39 15.79 -12.56 2.07
N PHE A 40 14.87 -12.66 3.03
CA PHE A 40 14.24 -11.48 3.61
C PHE A 40 15.23 -10.62 4.40
N GLN A 41 16.23 -11.24 5.05
CA GLN A 41 17.27 -10.52 5.79
C GLN A 41 18.10 -9.64 4.85
N GLU A 42 18.49 -10.17 3.69
CA GLU A 42 19.23 -9.43 2.67
C GLU A 42 18.40 -8.26 2.14
N ALA A 43 17.10 -8.47 1.86
CA ALA A 43 16.21 -7.41 1.41
C ALA A 43 16.03 -6.31 2.46
N ILE A 44 15.86 -6.67 3.74
CA ILE A 44 15.80 -5.70 4.85
C ILE A 44 17.09 -4.90 4.95
N GLN A 45 18.25 -5.56 4.86
CA GLN A 45 19.54 -4.88 4.95
C GLN A 45 19.71 -3.88 3.81
N LYS A 46 19.47 -4.29 2.56
CA LYS A 46 19.50 -3.40 1.38
C LYS A 46 18.56 -2.21 1.57
N PHE A 47 17.33 -2.46 2.03
CA PHE A 47 16.35 -1.40 2.21
C PHE A 47 16.73 -0.42 3.34
N ASN A 48 17.26 -0.92 4.45
CA ASN A 48 17.75 -0.06 5.54
C ASN A 48 18.88 0.85 5.06
N SER A 49 19.82 0.36 4.24
CA SER A 49 20.86 1.20 3.62
C SER A 49 20.24 2.32 2.79
N THR A 50 19.24 2.01 1.95
CA THR A 50 18.52 3.04 1.17
C THR A 50 17.81 4.06 2.07
N ILE A 51 17.17 3.65 3.17
CA ILE A 51 16.52 4.59 4.10
C ILE A 51 17.54 5.56 4.69
N VAL A 52 18.72 5.07 5.08
CA VAL A 52 19.81 5.91 5.60
C VAL A 52 20.28 6.92 4.53
N ASP A 53 20.48 6.46 3.30
CA ASP A 53 20.97 7.31 2.20
C ASP A 53 19.95 8.36 1.76
N THR A 54 18.67 7.97 1.68
CA THR A 54 17.58 8.85 1.22
C THR A 54 16.96 9.68 2.35
N LYS A 55 17.30 9.40 3.61
CA LYS A 55 16.61 9.90 4.81
C LYS A 55 15.09 9.68 4.77
N GLY A 56 14.65 8.64 4.05
CA GLY A 56 13.24 8.34 3.80
C GLY A 56 12.59 7.64 5.00
N ASN A 57 12.17 8.42 6.01
CA ASN A 57 11.52 7.90 7.21
C ASN A 57 10.03 8.29 7.25
N SER A 58 9.23 7.70 6.35
CA SER A 58 7.77 7.87 6.36
C SER A 58 7.08 6.62 6.90
N ILE A 59 5.83 6.78 7.36
CA ILE A 59 4.99 5.64 7.76
C ILE A 59 4.83 4.63 6.62
N ILE A 60 4.84 5.09 5.37
CA ILE A 60 4.76 4.25 4.17
C ILE A 60 6.03 3.44 3.97
N ALA A 61 7.21 4.00 4.29
CA ALA A 61 8.46 3.26 4.28
C ALA A 61 8.46 2.14 5.34
N GLU A 62 7.88 2.38 6.52
CA GLU A 62 7.74 1.35 7.55
C GLU A 62 6.76 0.23 7.14
N PHE A 63 5.65 0.56 6.46
CA PHE A 63 4.77 -0.47 5.88
C PHE A 63 5.44 -1.30 4.79
N ALA A 64 6.25 -0.66 3.95
CA ALA A 64 7.07 -1.35 2.95
C ALA A 64 8.06 -2.32 3.61
N LYS A 65 8.75 -1.88 4.67
CA LYS A 65 9.67 -2.71 5.46
C LYS A 65 8.97 -3.90 6.11
N ARG A 66 7.83 -3.67 6.77
CA ARG A 66 7.04 -4.71 7.46
C ARG A 66 6.54 -5.78 6.50
N SER A 67 6.31 -5.42 5.25
CA SER A 67 5.85 -6.35 4.21
C SER A 67 6.94 -7.28 3.71
N ILE A 68 8.23 -7.02 3.99
CA ILE A 68 9.34 -7.83 3.45
C ILE A 68 9.29 -9.29 3.94
N PRO A 69 9.28 -9.62 5.25
CA PRO A 69 9.45 -11.00 5.71
C PRO A 69 8.39 -11.97 5.19
N SER A 70 7.11 -11.58 5.25
CA SER A 70 6.00 -12.41 4.79
C SER A 70 5.99 -12.63 3.28
N SER A 71 6.67 -11.78 2.52
CA SER A 71 6.74 -11.89 1.07
C SER A 71 7.66 -13.00 0.60
N PHE A 72 8.72 -13.29 1.36
CA PHE A 72 9.65 -14.39 1.08
C PHE A 72 9.08 -15.78 1.40
N GLN A 73 7.85 -15.86 1.93
CA GLN A 73 7.11 -17.12 2.06
C GLN A 73 6.45 -17.56 0.74
N SER A 74 6.49 -16.71 -0.30
CA SER A 74 5.92 -16.96 -1.62
C SER A 74 6.99 -17.35 -2.64
N GLN A 75 6.59 -18.09 -3.68
CA GLN A 75 7.44 -18.38 -4.85
C GLN A 75 7.80 -17.12 -5.67
N SER A 76 7.05 -16.02 -5.49
CA SER A 76 7.34 -14.73 -6.12
C SER A 76 7.36 -13.60 -5.08
N PRO A 77 8.48 -13.41 -4.36
CA PRO A 77 8.58 -12.41 -3.31
C PRO A 77 8.23 -10.97 -3.74
N PRO A 78 8.64 -10.47 -4.92
CA PRO A 78 8.32 -9.08 -5.32
C PRO A 78 6.83 -8.86 -5.58
N THR A 79 6.19 -9.88 -6.15
CA THR A 79 4.74 -9.93 -6.35
C THR A 79 4.02 -9.92 -5.02
N GLN A 80 4.40 -10.81 -4.09
CA GLN A 80 3.76 -10.91 -2.79
C GLN A 80 3.98 -9.65 -1.96
N TRP A 81 5.17 -9.05 -2.05
CA TRP A 81 5.49 -7.79 -1.39
C TRP A 81 4.59 -6.66 -1.88
N THR A 82 4.37 -6.56 -3.18
CA THR A 82 3.48 -5.52 -3.73
C THR A 82 2.05 -5.67 -3.17
N ASN A 83 1.53 -6.90 -3.09
CA ASN A 83 0.21 -7.15 -2.51
C ASN A 83 0.17 -6.79 -1.01
N ASN A 84 1.15 -7.27 -0.25
CA ASN A 84 1.22 -7.06 1.19
C ASN A 84 1.36 -5.57 1.51
N PHE A 85 2.24 -4.87 0.79
CA PHE A 85 2.45 -3.43 0.97
C PHE A 85 1.17 -2.64 0.70
N PHE A 86 0.48 -2.89 -0.41
CA PHE A 86 -0.79 -2.20 -0.69
C PHE A 86 -1.87 -2.54 0.35
N LYS A 87 -1.89 -3.77 0.88
CA LYS A 87 -2.78 -4.13 1.99
C LYS A 87 -2.47 -3.32 3.24
N GLU A 88 -1.21 -3.15 3.59
CA GLU A 88 -0.81 -2.36 4.76
C GLU A 88 -1.16 -0.88 4.63
N VAL A 89 -0.88 -0.31 3.46
CA VAL A 89 -1.26 1.06 3.14
C VAL A 89 -2.79 1.22 3.22
N THR A 90 -3.55 0.27 2.66
CA THR A 90 -5.01 0.30 2.71
C THR A 90 -5.53 0.23 4.15
N ASN A 91 -4.96 -0.66 4.98
CA ASN A 91 -5.34 -0.76 6.39
C ASN A 91 -5.13 0.55 7.13
N TYR A 92 -4.02 1.24 6.84
CA TYR A 92 -3.76 2.58 7.37
C TYR A 92 -4.81 3.60 6.93
N VAL A 93 -5.13 3.67 5.63
CA VAL A 93 -6.15 4.61 5.14
C VAL A 93 -7.53 4.32 5.74
N ILE A 94 -7.92 3.05 5.79
CA ILE A 94 -9.17 2.62 6.46
C ILE A 94 -9.17 3.10 7.92
N SER A 95 -8.07 2.91 8.64
CA SER A 95 -8.01 3.27 10.07
C SER A 95 -8.04 4.79 10.28
N ARG A 96 -7.52 5.55 9.33
CA ARG A 96 -7.52 7.02 9.34
C ARG A 96 -8.89 7.61 8.98
N ASP A 97 -9.55 7.06 7.95
CA ASP A 97 -10.74 7.66 7.32
C ASP A 97 -12.06 6.99 7.76
N ALA A 98 -12.06 5.67 7.95
CA ALA A 98 -13.15 4.96 8.61
C ALA A 98 -12.91 4.95 10.12
N SER A 99 -12.99 6.14 10.72
CA SER A 99 -13.09 6.27 12.17
C SER A 99 -14.19 5.32 12.66
N GLY A 100 -13.89 4.54 13.70
CA GLY A 100 -14.64 3.36 14.15
C GLY A 100 -16.04 3.65 14.73
N PHE A 101 -16.73 4.68 14.26
CA PHE A 101 -18.06 5.03 14.72
C PHE A 101 -19.08 4.07 14.12
N VAL A 102 -19.58 3.22 15.01
CA VAL A 102 -20.68 2.30 14.78
C VAL A 102 -21.93 2.91 15.41
N GLY A 103 -23.01 3.03 14.65
CA GLY A 103 -24.29 3.53 15.17
C GLY A 103 -25.26 3.90 14.06
N GLU A 104 -26.52 4.16 14.42
CA GLU A 104 -27.62 4.31 13.46
C GLU A 104 -27.41 5.43 12.43
N HIS A 105 -26.67 6.47 12.80
CA HIS A 105 -26.37 7.63 11.95
C HIS A 105 -25.03 7.55 11.22
N TYR A 106 -24.29 6.44 11.37
CA TYR A 106 -22.99 6.25 10.74
C TYR A 106 -23.07 5.31 9.55
N ARG A 107 -22.00 5.32 8.72
CA ARG A 107 -21.85 4.45 7.54
C ARG A 107 -22.02 2.97 7.90
N ASN A 108 -21.54 2.55 9.06
CA ASN A 108 -21.67 1.19 9.55
C ASN A 108 -22.52 1.23 10.82
N LYS A 109 -23.65 0.53 10.83
CA LYS A 109 -24.59 0.51 11.97
C LYS A 109 -24.19 -0.49 13.03
N THR A 110 -23.45 -1.54 12.63
CA THR A 110 -22.96 -2.59 13.54
C THR A 110 -21.46 -2.83 13.36
N VAL A 111 -20.83 -3.44 14.38
CA VAL A 111 -19.43 -3.89 14.30
C VAL A 111 -19.24 -4.91 13.16
N LYS A 112 -20.24 -5.77 12.96
CA LYS A 112 -20.24 -6.76 11.87
C LYS A 112 -20.18 -6.08 10.50
N GLU A 113 -21.02 -5.08 10.27
CA GLU A 113 -21.00 -4.29 9.03
C GLU A 113 -19.66 -3.58 8.83
N LEU A 114 -19.06 -3.04 9.90
CA LEU A 114 -17.73 -2.43 9.82
C LEU A 114 -16.67 -3.45 9.41
N ILE A 115 -16.69 -4.67 9.95
CA ILE A 115 -15.76 -5.75 9.58
C ILE A 115 -15.95 -6.12 8.10
N GLU A 116 -17.19 -6.33 7.66
CA GLU A 116 -17.53 -6.67 6.27
C GLU A 116 -17.11 -5.55 5.31
N PHE A 117 -17.31 -4.29 5.67
CA PHE A 117 -16.87 -3.14 4.92
C PHE A 117 -15.34 -3.11 4.78
N LYS A 118 -14.59 -3.24 5.87
CA LYS A 118 -13.12 -3.30 5.84
C LYS A 118 -12.62 -4.45 4.97
N LYS A 119 -13.25 -5.62 5.09
CA LYS A 119 -12.94 -6.80 4.27
C LYS A 119 -13.19 -6.53 2.78
N SER A 120 -14.33 -5.94 2.43
CA SER A 120 -14.67 -5.63 1.03
C SER A 120 -13.65 -4.71 0.35
N ILE A 121 -13.11 -3.74 1.10
CA ILE A 121 -12.06 -2.84 0.60
C ILE A 121 -10.75 -3.62 0.39
N GLY A 122 -10.35 -4.43 1.38
CA GLY A 122 -9.16 -5.28 1.29
C GLY A 122 -9.20 -6.26 0.11
N ASP A 123 -10.36 -6.90 -0.11
CA ASP A 123 -10.60 -7.81 -1.22
C ASP A 123 -10.50 -7.05 -2.56
N LYS A 124 -11.08 -5.85 -2.65
CA LYS A 124 -11.01 -5.01 -3.85
C LYS A 124 -9.58 -4.58 -4.18
N VAL A 125 -8.81 -4.15 -3.18
CA VAL A 125 -7.40 -3.79 -3.35
C VAL A 125 -6.60 -5.00 -3.85
N SER A 126 -6.82 -6.16 -3.25
CA SER A 126 -6.15 -7.40 -3.66
C SER A 126 -6.49 -7.77 -5.11
N GLN A 127 -7.74 -7.57 -5.54
CA GLN A 127 -8.16 -7.78 -6.93
C GLN A 127 -7.48 -6.79 -7.89
N VAL A 128 -7.51 -5.49 -7.59
CA VAL A 128 -6.96 -4.44 -8.47
C VAL A 128 -5.45 -4.61 -8.61
N VAL A 129 -4.72 -4.68 -7.49
CA VAL A 129 -3.28 -4.88 -7.46
C VAL A 129 -2.89 -6.22 -8.09
N GLY A 130 -3.72 -7.25 -7.89
CA GLY A 130 -3.49 -8.57 -8.44
C GLY A 130 -3.67 -8.68 -9.96
N SER A 131 -4.44 -7.79 -10.57
CA SER A 131 -4.76 -7.83 -12.00
C SER A 131 -3.70 -7.20 -12.93
N GLU A 132 -2.69 -6.55 -12.36
CA GLU A 132 -1.72 -5.72 -13.09
C GLU A 132 -0.35 -6.41 -13.30
N LYS A 133 0.47 -5.84 -14.17
CA LYS A 133 1.87 -6.29 -14.44
C LYS A 133 2.71 -6.21 -13.15
N ARG A 134 3.45 -7.27 -12.81
CA ARG A 134 4.11 -7.43 -11.49
C ARG A 134 5.65 -7.40 -11.50
N ASN A 135 6.25 -7.14 -12.66
CA ASN A 135 7.70 -7.06 -12.82
C ASN A 135 8.10 -5.67 -13.32
N PHE A 136 8.38 -4.77 -12.39
CA PHE A 136 8.78 -3.39 -12.68
C PHE A 136 10.28 -3.33 -12.95
N LYS A 137 10.65 -2.77 -14.10
CA LYS A 137 12.04 -2.55 -14.54
C LYS A 137 12.52 -1.13 -14.26
N SER A 138 11.61 -0.18 -14.06
CA SER A 138 11.94 1.21 -13.80
C SER A 138 10.98 1.84 -12.80
N LYS A 139 11.41 2.96 -12.19
CA LYS A 139 10.54 3.80 -11.34
C LYS A 139 9.34 4.34 -12.12
N ALA A 140 9.50 4.62 -13.41
CA ALA A 140 8.40 5.05 -14.26
C ALA A 140 7.32 3.95 -14.39
N GLU A 141 7.73 2.68 -14.58
CA GLU A 141 6.79 1.55 -14.59
C GLU A 141 6.08 1.39 -13.24
N TRP A 142 6.79 1.55 -12.11
CA TRP A 142 6.19 1.55 -10.77
C TRP A 142 5.16 2.66 -10.61
N ASN A 143 5.51 3.89 -10.99
CA ASN A 143 4.61 5.05 -10.88
C ASN A 143 3.33 4.86 -11.69
N SER A 144 3.46 4.41 -12.95
CA SER A 144 2.30 4.11 -13.80
C SER A 144 1.42 3.02 -13.21
N PHE A 145 2.03 1.98 -12.61
CA PHE A 145 1.29 0.94 -11.91
C PHE A 145 0.53 1.49 -10.70
N VAL A 146 1.18 2.30 -9.85
CA VAL A 146 0.53 2.94 -8.69
C VAL A 146 -0.63 3.82 -9.14
N ASP A 147 -0.42 4.64 -10.17
CA ASP A 147 -1.45 5.53 -10.70
C ASP A 147 -2.64 4.75 -11.28
N ASN A 148 -2.39 3.65 -11.99
CA ASN A 148 -3.45 2.76 -12.49
C ASN A 148 -4.23 2.10 -11.33
N CYS A 149 -3.53 1.57 -10.33
CA CYS A 149 -4.17 0.97 -9.16
C CYS A 149 -5.04 2.00 -8.42
N ILE A 150 -4.48 3.16 -8.10
CA ILE A 150 -5.18 4.22 -7.37
C ILE A 150 -6.36 4.73 -8.19
N THR A 151 -6.22 4.90 -9.51
CA THR A 151 -7.34 5.27 -10.38
C THR A 151 -8.45 4.25 -10.31
N LYS A 152 -8.16 2.94 -10.43
CA LYS A 152 -9.16 1.88 -10.30
C LYS A 152 -9.79 1.79 -8.90
N LEU A 153 -9.05 2.17 -7.85
CA LEU A 153 -9.56 2.20 -6.47
C LEU A 153 -10.41 3.43 -6.17
N LYS A 154 -10.10 4.58 -6.80
CA LYS A 154 -10.90 5.81 -6.75
C LYS A 154 -12.17 5.70 -7.60
N THR A 155 -12.08 4.99 -8.72
CA THR A 155 -13.18 4.92 -9.69
C THR A 155 -14.06 3.73 -9.33
N THR A 156 -15.20 3.97 -8.70
CA THR A 156 -16.31 3.01 -8.70
C THR A 156 -17.62 3.76 -8.53
N LYS A 157 -18.44 3.70 -9.59
CA LYS A 157 -19.89 3.58 -9.49
C LYS A 157 -20.22 2.21 -8.90
#